data_AF-A0A3M1QV23-F1
#
_entry.id   AF-A0A3M1QV23-F1
#
_cell.length_a   1.000
_cell.length_b   1.000
_cell.length_c   1.000
_cell.angle_alpha   90.00
_cell.angle_beta   90.00
_cell.angle_gamma   90.00
#
_symmetry.space_group_name_H-M   'P 1'
#
loop_
_entity.id
_entity.type
_entity.pdbx_description
1 polymer ?
#
loop_
_entity_poly.entity_id
_entity_poly.type
_entity_poly.pdbx_seq_one_letter_code
_entity_poly.pdbx_strand_id
1 'polypeptide(L)'
;MDATETAPRPRMVVASVGGTPDPIIFSLNRQRPEYVVYFCSQGSRQLVTQEIRPALEFTPKDDEVLTTESAERLVPAYRDARDGVRRCMAMWDVAGETVVVDYTGGTKNMSAALVLATVDLGCRYSYVGGVERTKEGLGIVVGGREKMFYPANPWEVLGVERLKEVALLFNRARYGPARERLAELARRVPEGSRPLYRRLGQVVEGFEAWDRFDHRKARRLFGEALGKLHEVVGLLPPDGPERRFLEQAQAAARRLDEVKPQAITAYVADLVANAVRRAELEEKYEDAVARLYAAVEKLGKLTLRRGHRLDNGGLDPEAVPEPLREEFRRRYWNEEKRCLQIPLRATYRLLAALGDPLGERFEAAWPTLRPLLDQRNESILGHGTQPVGRETYERLLEATASL
;
A
#
# COMPACT_ATOMS: atom_id res chain seq x y z
N MET A 1 11.51 -15.62 28.57
CA MET A 1 12.62 -14.67 28.80
C MET A 1 12.02 -13.48 29.52
N ASP A 2 12.35 -13.33 30.82
CA ASP A 2 11.93 -12.19 31.64
C ASP A 2 12.61 -10.93 31.06
N ALA A 3 11.85 -10.09 30.36
CA ALA A 3 12.30 -8.79 29.89
C ALA A 3 12.28 -7.79 31.06
N THR A 4 13.24 -7.93 31.97
CA THR A 4 13.59 -6.87 32.92
C THR A 4 14.61 -5.94 32.25
N GLU A 5 14.17 -5.14 31.30
CA GLU A 5 15.02 -4.13 30.66
C GLU A 5 14.21 -2.84 30.41
N THR A 6 14.51 -1.82 31.22
CA THR A 6 14.38 -0.36 31.00
C THR A 6 13.42 0.14 29.91
N ALA A 7 12.14 -0.22 29.98
CA ALA A 7 11.14 0.48 29.17
C ALA A 7 11.00 1.93 29.69
N PRO A 8 11.00 2.96 28.83
CA PRO A 8 10.84 4.35 29.25
C PRO A 8 9.54 4.52 30.03
N ARG A 9 9.56 5.40 31.05
CA ARG A 9 8.36 5.73 31.84
C ARG A 9 7.23 6.16 30.90
N PRO A 10 6.02 5.57 31.04
CA PRO A 10 4.89 6.00 30.23
C PRO A 10 4.50 7.45 30.60
N ARG A 11 4.08 8.23 29.60
CA ARG A 11 3.48 9.54 29.86
C ARG A 11 2.06 9.39 30.39
N MET A 12 1.30 8.39 29.89
CA MET A 12 -0.06 8.12 30.33
C MET A 12 -0.27 6.64 30.63
N VAL A 13 -0.99 6.32 31.71
CA VAL A 13 -1.52 4.98 31.95
C VAL A 13 -3.04 5.02 31.88
N VAL A 14 -3.63 4.11 31.09
CA VAL A 14 -5.08 3.85 31.08
C VAL A 14 -5.33 2.56 31.82
N ALA A 15 -5.97 2.62 32.98
CA ALA A 15 -6.20 1.46 33.85
C ALA A 15 -7.68 1.12 33.93
N SER A 16 -8.06 -0.11 33.59
CA SER A 16 -9.41 -0.59 33.89
C SER A 16 -9.57 -0.92 35.37
N VAL A 17 -10.64 -0.43 36.00
CA VAL A 17 -10.86 -0.51 37.45
C VAL A 17 -12.07 -1.36 37.79
N GLY A 18 -11.85 -2.41 38.58
CA GLY A 18 -12.87 -3.34 39.06
C GLY A 18 -13.07 -3.26 40.57
N GLY A 19 -13.56 -4.34 41.18
CA GLY A 19 -13.80 -4.41 42.62
C GLY A 19 -12.57 -4.64 43.49
N THR A 20 -11.36 -4.67 42.92
CA THR A 20 -10.12 -4.88 43.67
C THR A 20 -9.11 -3.80 43.26
N PRO A 21 -8.84 -2.80 44.12
CA PRO A 21 -7.97 -1.67 43.78
C PRO A 21 -6.47 -1.98 43.87
N ASP A 22 -6.05 -2.92 44.73
CA ASP A 22 -4.63 -3.20 45.01
C ASP A 22 -3.76 -3.43 43.75
N PRO A 23 -4.19 -4.25 42.75
CA PRO A 23 -3.39 -4.46 41.56
C PRO A 23 -3.21 -3.17 40.73
N ILE A 24 -4.20 -2.28 40.74
CA ILE A 24 -4.15 -1.00 40.02
C ILE A 24 -3.22 -0.03 40.75
N ILE A 25 -3.31 0.03 42.09
CA ILE A 25 -2.40 0.83 42.93
C ILE A 25 -0.96 0.38 42.70
N PHE A 26 -0.71 -0.92 42.78
CA PHE A 26 0.60 -1.51 42.50
C PHE A 26 1.12 -1.12 41.11
N SER A 27 0.26 -1.22 40.09
CA SER A 27 0.62 -0.89 38.72
C SER A 27 1.02 0.58 38.57
N LEU A 28 0.20 1.49 39.08
CA LEU A 28 0.43 2.93 38.99
C LEU A 28 1.66 3.37 39.79
N ASN A 29 1.86 2.87 41.02
CA ASN A 29 3.02 3.23 41.84
C ASN A 29 4.35 2.77 41.25
N ARG A 30 4.33 1.66 40.48
CA ARG A 30 5.51 1.17 39.76
C ARG A 30 5.81 1.96 38.50
N GLN A 31 4.77 2.37 37.76
CA GLN A 31 4.92 3.06 36.47
C GLN A 31 5.09 4.58 36.61
N ARG A 32 4.49 5.19 37.63
CA ARG A 32 4.50 6.65 37.94
C ARG A 32 4.33 7.55 36.70
N PRO A 33 3.22 7.41 35.94
CA PRO A 33 2.96 8.21 34.74
C PRO A 33 2.69 9.69 35.05
N GLU A 34 2.77 10.54 34.02
CA GLU A 34 2.36 11.95 34.12
C GLU A 34 0.84 12.09 34.17
N TYR A 35 0.11 11.23 33.45
CA TYR A 35 -1.35 11.26 33.34
C TYR A 35 -1.96 9.89 33.63
N VAL A 36 -3.14 9.86 34.27
CA VAL A 36 -3.86 8.62 34.55
C VAL A 36 -5.29 8.69 34.02
N VAL A 37 -5.73 7.65 33.31
CA VAL A 37 -7.13 7.48 32.93
C VAL A 37 -7.67 6.23 33.61
N TYR A 38 -8.67 6.40 34.47
CA TYR A 38 -9.38 5.31 35.11
C TYR A 38 -10.60 4.94 34.29
N PHE A 39 -10.63 3.73 33.73
CA PHE A 39 -11.80 3.19 33.05
C PHE A 39 -12.58 2.26 33.98
N CYS A 40 -13.69 2.74 34.53
CA CYS A 40 -14.43 2.07 35.60
C CYS A 40 -15.91 1.86 35.25
N SER A 41 -16.61 1.02 36.01
CA SER A 41 -18.07 0.99 36.00
C SER A 41 -18.62 2.05 36.96
N GLN A 42 -19.93 2.28 36.95
CA GLN A 42 -20.57 3.12 37.97
C GLN A 42 -20.28 2.60 39.39
N GLY A 43 -20.26 1.28 39.58
CA GLY A 43 -20.01 0.66 40.88
C GLY A 43 -18.55 0.77 41.36
N SER A 44 -17.57 0.76 40.45
CA SER A 44 -16.15 0.89 40.82
C SER A 44 -15.64 2.34 40.79
N ARG A 45 -16.46 3.32 40.39
CA ARG A 45 -16.08 4.74 40.34
C ARG A 45 -15.65 5.30 41.68
N GLN A 46 -16.34 4.94 42.77
CA GLN A 46 -16.02 5.43 44.10
C GLN A 46 -14.65 4.95 44.61
N LEU A 47 -14.24 3.73 44.22
CA LEU A 47 -12.94 3.14 44.60
C LEU A 47 -11.77 3.98 44.08
N VAL A 48 -11.92 4.65 42.93
CA VAL A 48 -10.89 5.55 42.39
C VAL A 48 -10.57 6.65 43.38
N THR A 49 -11.60 7.33 43.92
CA THR A 49 -11.43 8.47 44.83
C THR A 49 -11.10 8.04 46.25
N GLN A 50 -11.72 6.96 46.74
CA GLN A 50 -11.65 6.55 48.15
C GLN A 50 -10.43 5.68 48.47
N GLU A 51 -9.95 4.90 47.51
CA GLU A 51 -8.90 3.89 47.75
C GLU A 51 -7.69 4.09 46.84
N ILE A 52 -7.89 4.23 45.53
CA ILE A 52 -6.77 4.27 44.59
C ILE A 52 -5.97 5.56 44.69
N ARG A 53 -6.62 6.72 44.52
CA ARG A 53 -5.94 8.04 44.56
C ARG A 53 -5.19 8.27 45.89
N PRO A 54 -5.77 7.98 47.08
CA PRO A 54 -5.08 8.17 48.35
C PRO A 54 -3.87 7.24 48.55
N ALA A 55 -3.85 6.08 47.90
CA ALA A 55 -2.79 5.09 48.01
C ALA A 55 -1.63 5.28 47.00
N LEU A 56 -1.68 6.33 46.17
CA LEU A 56 -0.60 6.61 45.22
C LEU A 56 0.61 7.24 45.93
N GLU A 57 1.79 6.72 45.64
CA GLU A 57 3.09 7.24 46.12
C GLU A 57 3.62 8.39 45.27
N PHE A 58 2.82 8.87 44.31
CA PHE A 58 3.15 9.96 43.39
C PHE A 58 1.88 10.74 43.05
N THR A 59 2.05 11.98 42.60
CA THR A 59 0.96 12.82 42.15
C THR A 59 1.02 12.94 40.63
N PRO A 60 0.04 12.41 39.87
CA PRO A 60 -0.05 12.66 38.43
C PRO A 60 -0.29 14.16 38.18
N LYS A 61 0.12 14.66 37.02
CA LYS A 61 -0.17 16.04 36.59
C LYS A 61 -1.66 16.26 36.42
N ASP A 62 -2.36 15.26 35.91
CA ASP A 62 -3.82 15.26 35.73
C ASP A 62 -4.34 13.83 35.67
N ASP A 63 -5.62 13.64 35.99
CA ASP A 63 -6.28 12.34 35.91
C ASP A 63 -7.75 12.43 35.50
N GLU A 64 -8.22 11.42 34.76
CA GLU A 64 -9.58 11.37 34.22
C GLU A 64 -10.28 10.07 34.59
N VAL A 65 -11.60 10.15 34.81
CA VAL A 65 -12.43 8.99 35.15
C VAL A 65 -13.48 8.76 34.07
N LEU A 66 -13.20 7.78 33.21
CA LEU A 66 -14.11 7.28 32.18
C LEU A 66 -15.01 6.21 32.78
N THR A 67 -16.32 6.45 32.79
CA THR A 67 -17.29 5.49 33.34
C THR A 67 -18.13 4.88 32.23
N THR A 68 -18.10 3.55 32.12
CA THR A 68 -18.99 2.83 31.19
C THR A 68 -20.40 2.72 31.77
N GLU A 69 -21.41 2.87 30.91
CA GLU A 69 -22.81 2.64 31.26
C GLU A 69 -23.10 1.16 31.56
N SER A 70 -22.28 0.24 31.05
CA SER A 70 -22.49 -1.20 31.24
C SER A 70 -21.18 -1.99 31.30
N ALA A 71 -20.83 -2.42 32.52
CA ALA A 71 -19.68 -3.29 32.76
C ALA A 71 -19.85 -4.69 32.16
N GLU A 72 -21.10 -5.15 31.96
CA GLU A 72 -21.41 -6.49 31.45
C GLU A 72 -21.65 -6.56 29.94
N ARG A 73 -21.56 -5.43 29.25
CA ARG A 73 -21.74 -5.37 27.79
C ARG A 73 -20.50 -4.84 27.10
N LEU A 74 -19.92 -5.68 26.24
CA LEU A 74 -18.71 -5.36 25.49
C LEU A 74 -18.85 -4.12 24.61
N VAL A 75 -19.92 -4.02 23.80
CA VAL A 75 -20.03 -2.94 22.79
C VAL A 75 -20.17 -1.53 23.39
N PRO A 76 -21.03 -1.28 24.40
CA PRO A 76 -21.07 0.01 25.10
C PRO A 76 -19.72 0.34 25.75
N ALA A 77 -19.15 -0.60 26.52
CA ALA A 77 -17.85 -0.41 27.16
C ALA A 77 -16.74 -0.08 26.14
N TYR A 78 -16.76 -0.71 24.96
CA TYR A 78 -15.82 -0.43 23.88
C TYR A 78 -15.98 0.99 23.34
N ARG A 79 -17.21 1.47 23.10
CA ARG A 79 -17.44 2.84 22.61
C ARG A 79 -16.97 3.88 23.62
N ASP A 80 -17.29 3.67 24.89
CA ASP A 80 -16.92 4.57 25.98
C ASP A 80 -15.39 4.64 26.15
N ALA A 81 -14.73 3.48 26.16
CA ALA A 81 -13.27 3.40 26.22
C ALA A 81 -12.62 4.04 24.99
N ARG A 82 -13.10 3.71 23.78
CA ARG A 82 -12.56 4.22 22.52
C ARG A 82 -12.63 5.74 22.44
N ASP A 83 -13.79 6.31 22.72
CA ASP A 83 -14.00 7.75 22.59
C ASP A 83 -13.33 8.48 23.76
N GLY A 84 -13.40 7.93 24.97
CA GLY A 84 -12.78 8.50 26.15
C GLY A 84 -11.26 8.56 26.08
N VAL A 85 -10.61 7.43 25.78
CA VAL A 85 -9.14 7.36 25.72
C VAL A 85 -8.60 8.30 24.64
N ARG A 86 -9.24 8.36 23.46
CA ARG A 86 -8.82 9.26 22.38
C ARG A 86 -8.97 10.73 22.76
N ARG A 87 -10.05 11.11 23.46
CA ARG A 87 -10.20 12.47 23.99
C ARG A 87 -9.08 12.81 24.97
N CYS A 88 -8.76 11.94 25.93
CA CYS A 88 -7.67 12.16 26.88
C CYS A 88 -6.31 12.28 26.19
N MET A 89 -6.01 11.41 25.22
CA MET A 89 -4.77 11.48 24.44
C MET A 89 -4.64 12.80 23.67
N ALA A 90 -5.73 13.28 23.05
CA ALA A 90 -5.76 14.54 22.33
C ALA A 90 -5.63 15.74 23.29
N MET A 91 -6.32 15.70 24.43
CA MET A 91 -6.31 16.75 25.44
C MET A 91 -4.92 16.96 26.05
N TRP A 92 -4.18 15.88 26.31
CA TRP A 92 -2.85 15.94 26.94
C TRP A 92 -1.68 15.86 25.95
N ASP A 93 -1.96 15.86 24.64
CA ASP A 93 -0.98 15.72 23.56
C ASP A 93 -0.01 14.53 23.80
N VAL A 94 -0.59 13.34 23.95
CA VAL A 94 0.14 12.10 24.26
C VAL A 94 0.09 11.16 23.06
N ALA A 95 1.26 10.83 22.52
CA ALA A 95 1.42 9.81 21.48
C ALA A 95 1.25 8.40 22.06
N GLY A 96 0.57 7.51 21.33
CA GLY A 96 0.22 6.17 21.81
C GLY A 96 1.41 5.30 22.23
N GLU A 97 2.57 5.46 21.59
CA GLU A 97 3.82 4.77 21.97
C GLU A 97 4.30 5.09 23.40
N THR A 98 3.84 6.21 23.97
CA THR A 98 4.11 6.61 25.36
C THR A 98 2.98 6.25 26.33
N VAL A 99 1.95 5.53 25.86
CA VAL A 99 0.80 5.08 26.65
C VAL A 99 0.96 3.62 27.05
N VAL A 100 0.65 3.30 28.31
CA VAL A 100 0.47 1.91 28.77
C VAL A 100 -1.00 1.69 29.11
N VAL A 101 -1.55 0.59 28.61
CA VAL A 101 -2.93 0.17 28.86
C VAL A 101 -2.89 -1.01 29.83
N ASP A 102 -3.31 -0.74 31.06
CA ASP A 102 -3.42 -1.73 32.12
C ASP A 102 -4.84 -2.30 32.14
N TYR A 103 -4.98 -3.55 31.70
CA TYR A 103 -6.28 -4.22 31.59
C TYR A 103 -6.55 -5.18 32.76
N THR A 104 -5.85 -5.00 33.89
CA THR A 104 -5.91 -5.90 35.05
C THR A 104 -7.28 -5.91 35.73
N GLY A 105 -7.83 -4.74 36.00
CA GLY A 105 -9.07 -4.58 36.74
C GLY A 105 -10.29 -4.51 35.84
N GLY A 106 -11.47 -4.51 36.44
CA GLY A 106 -12.75 -4.46 35.73
C GLY A 106 -13.29 -5.85 35.40
N THR A 107 -14.46 -5.88 34.75
CA THR A 107 -15.03 -7.12 34.24
C THR A 107 -14.25 -7.58 33.00
N LYS A 108 -14.41 -8.86 32.61
CA LYS A 108 -13.83 -9.37 31.36
C LYS A 108 -14.24 -8.54 30.14
N ASN A 109 -15.49 -8.07 30.12
CA ASN A 109 -16.00 -7.21 29.04
C ASN A 109 -15.32 -5.83 29.03
N MET A 110 -15.05 -5.23 30.19
CA MET A 110 -14.34 -3.96 30.28
C MET A 110 -12.88 -4.09 29.86
N SER A 111 -12.16 -5.10 30.35
CA SER A 111 -10.77 -5.35 29.97
C SER A 111 -10.67 -5.61 28.46
N ALA A 112 -11.56 -6.44 27.90
CA ALA A 112 -11.61 -6.71 26.46
C ALA A 112 -11.96 -5.46 25.66
N ALA A 113 -12.95 -4.68 26.10
CA ALA A 113 -13.32 -3.41 25.49
C ALA A 113 -12.15 -2.43 25.43
N LEU A 114 -11.43 -2.27 26.54
CA LEU A 114 -10.28 -1.38 26.64
C LEU A 114 -9.16 -1.83 25.69
N VAL A 115 -8.82 -3.13 25.68
CA VAL A 115 -7.81 -3.67 24.75
C VAL A 115 -8.21 -3.42 23.30
N LEU A 116 -9.45 -3.73 22.91
CA LEU A 116 -9.96 -3.50 21.55
C LEU A 116 -10.00 -2.01 21.17
N ALA A 117 -10.27 -1.13 22.13
CA ALA A 117 -10.32 0.31 21.92
C ALA A 117 -8.95 0.95 21.68
N THR A 118 -7.88 0.31 22.16
CA THR A 118 -6.52 0.89 22.13
C THR A 118 -5.53 0.13 21.23
N VAL A 119 -5.92 -1.02 20.68
CA VAL A 119 -5.01 -1.90 19.92
C VAL A 119 -4.42 -1.24 18.68
N ASP A 120 -5.15 -0.30 18.07
CA ASP A 120 -4.74 0.44 16.88
C ASP A 120 -3.99 1.75 17.17
N LEU A 121 -3.75 2.07 18.46
CA LEU A 121 -3.16 3.34 18.88
C LEU A 121 -1.65 3.27 19.08
N GLY A 122 -1.03 2.09 18.97
CA GLY A 122 0.40 1.91 19.23
C GLY A 122 0.76 1.85 20.72
N CYS A 123 -0.23 1.65 21.60
CA CYS A 123 -0.03 1.53 23.04
C CYS A 123 0.78 0.27 23.41
N ARG A 124 1.44 0.35 24.57
CA ARG A 124 1.96 -0.82 25.30
C ARG A 124 0.86 -1.36 26.22
N TYR A 125 0.98 -2.63 26.59
CA TYR A 125 0.02 -3.28 27.48
C TYR A 125 0.68 -3.77 28.76
N SER A 126 -0.03 -3.67 29.88
CA SER A 126 0.36 -4.26 31.15
C SER A 126 -0.78 -5.06 31.77
N TYR A 127 -0.40 -6.07 32.55
CA TYR A 127 -1.31 -6.88 33.36
C TYR A 127 -0.62 -7.23 34.68
N VAL A 128 -1.30 -7.04 35.80
CA VAL A 128 -0.81 -7.46 37.12
C VAL A 128 -1.40 -8.83 37.45
N GLY A 129 -0.54 -9.83 37.45
CA GLY A 129 -0.84 -11.15 37.98
C GLY A 129 -0.23 -11.34 39.36
N GLY A 130 -0.30 -12.57 39.87
CA GLY A 130 0.35 -12.97 41.13
C GLY A 130 0.96 -14.35 41.00
N VAL A 131 1.99 -14.62 41.81
CA VAL A 131 2.58 -15.97 41.94
C VAL A 131 1.65 -16.89 42.75
N GLU A 132 0.88 -16.29 43.67
CA GLU A 132 -0.14 -16.96 44.48
C GLU A 132 -1.47 -16.20 44.37
N ARG A 133 -2.56 -16.96 44.29
CA ARG A 133 -3.94 -16.44 44.34
C ARG A 133 -4.69 -17.13 45.46
N THR A 134 -5.66 -16.44 46.05
CA THR A 134 -6.62 -17.03 46.97
C THR A 134 -7.40 -18.17 46.28
N LYS A 135 -8.10 -19.02 47.03
CA LYS A 135 -8.82 -20.21 46.49
C LYS A 135 -7.93 -21.12 45.62
N GLU A 136 -6.76 -21.51 46.15
CA GLU A 136 -5.86 -22.48 45.50
C GLU A 136 -5.47 -22.11 44.05
N GLY A 137 -5.30 -20.82 43.76
CA GLY A 137 -4.93 -20.35 42.42
C GLY A 137 -6.08 -19.75 41.59
N LEU A 138 -7.35 -19.88 42.00
CA LEU A 138 -8.52 -19.45 41.23
C LEU A 138 -9.09 -18.08 41.63
N GLY A 139 -8.67 -17.54 42.77
CA GLY A 139 -9.16 -16.29 43.33
C GLY A 139 -8.35 -15.06 42.93
N ILE A 140 -8.45 -14.02 43.76
CA ILE A 140 -7.68 -12.78 43.62
C ILE A 140 -6.21 -12.98 44.02
N VAL A 141 -5.32 -12.14 43.48
CA VAL A 141 -3.90 -12.13 43.84
C VAL A 141 -3.75 -11.81 45.33
N VAL A 142 -2.87 -12.55 46.03
CA VAL A 142 -2.56 -12.27 47.45
C VAL A 142 -1.68 -11.03 47.53
N GLY A 143 -2.06 -10.08 48.41
CA GLY A 143 -1.32 -8.82 48.60
C GLY A 143 0.17 -9.05 48.90
N GLY A 144 1.05 -8.35 48.16
CA GLY A 144 2.51 -8.47 48.27
C GLY A 144 3.14 -9.55 47.37
N ARG A 145 2.35 -10.26 46.56
CA ARG A 145 2.82 -11.28 45.59
C ARG A 145 2.57 -10.88 44.13
N GLU A 146 2.33 -9.62 43.86
CA GLU A 146 2.03 -9.07 42.54
C GLU A 146 3.26 -9.12 41.61
N LYS A 147 3.05 -9.53 40.36
CA LYS A 147 4.03 -9.42 39.27
C LYS A 147 3.39 -8.73 38.08
N MET A 148 4.10 -7.72 37.54
CA MET A 148 3.68 -7.03 36.33
C MET A 148 4.16 -7.80 35.09
N PHE A 149 3.24 -8.05 34.17
CA PHE A 149 3.48 -8.65 32.88
C PHE A 149 3.28 -7.60 31.79
N TYR A 150 4.12 -7.64 30.77
CA TYR A 150 4.06 -6.76 29.60
C TYR A 150 3.84 -7.60 28.35
N PRO A 151 2.60 -8.00 28.06
CA PRO A 151 2.29 -8.77 26.86
C PRO A 151 2.58 -7.95 25.60
N ALA A 152 2.90 -8.65 24.51
CA ALA A 152 3.01 -8.04 23.19
C ALA A 152 1.67 -7.40 22.78
N ASN A 153 1.75 -6.33 21.98
CA ASN A 153 0.54 -5.67 21.48
C ASN A 153 -0.18 -6.63 20.51
N PRO A 154 -1.47 -6.96 20.72
CA PRO A 154 -2.22 -7.85 19.83
C PRO A 154 -2.28 -7.37 18.36
N TRP A 155 -1.99 -6.09 18.11
CA TRP A 155 -1.78 -5.55 16.77
C TRP A 155 -0.72 -6.30 15.96
N GLU A 156 0.27 -6.93 16.59
CA GLU A 156 1.25 -7.77 15.89
C GLU A 156 0.59 -8.89 15.10
N VAL A 157 -0.54 -9.42 15.58
CA VAL A 157 -1.35 -10.45 14.90
C VAL A 157 -2.43 -9.80 14.02
N LEU A 158 -3.08 -8.72 14.47
CA LEU A 158 -4.13 -8.03 13.70
C LEU A 158 -3.60 -7.21 12.51
N GLY A 159 -2.31 -6.84 12.51
CA GLY A 159 -1.64 -6.13 11.42
C GLY A 159 -1.62 -6.91 10.10
N VAL A 160 -1.76 -8.24 10.17
CA VAL A 160 -1.92 -9.12 9.00
C VAL A 160 -3.16 -8.75 8.19
N GLU A 161 -4.28 -8.41 8.84
CA GLU A 161 -5.50 -7.95 8.14
C GLU A 161 -5.28 -6.62 7.40
N ARG A 162 -4.39 -5.76 7.90
CA ARG A 162 -4.07 -4.49 7.24
C ARG A 162 -3.14 -4.65 6.04
N LEU A 163 -2.23 -5.63 6.07
CA LEU A 163 -1.45 -5.99 4.88
C LEU A 163 -2.32 -6.60 3.78
N LYS A 164 -3.44 -7.27 4.11
CA LYS A 164 -4.43 -7.68 3.11
C LYS A 164 -5.10 -6.49 2.41
N GLU A 165 -5.42 -5.41 3.14
CA GLU A 165 -5.93 -4.17 2.54
C GLU A 165 -4.91 -3.56 1.57
N VAL A 166 -3.64 -3.48 1.98
CA VAL A 166 -2.54 -3.00 1.13
C VAL A 166 -2.40 -3.88 -0.12
N ALA A 167 -2.42 -5.21 0.04
CA ALA A 167 -2.31 -6.15 -1.06
C ALA A 167 -3.48 -6.01 -2.04
N LEU A 168 -4.71 -5.83 -1.54
CA LEU A 168 -5.89 -5.60 -2.38
C LEU A 168 -5.73 -4.32 -3.23
N LEU A 169 -5.29 -3.22 -2.60
CA LEU A 169 -5.05 -1.96 -3.31
C LEU A 169 -3.93 -2.11 -4.36
N PHE A 170 -2.82 -2.74 -3.99
CA PHE A 170 -1.69 -2.99 -4.89
C PHE A 170 -2.10 -3.84 -6.10
N ASN A 171 -2.84 -4.92 -5.86
CA ASN A 171 -3.30 -5.84 -6.90
C ASN A 171 -4.34 -5.21 -7.84
N ARG A 172 -4.97 -4.10 -7.45
CA ARG A 172 -5.87 -3.29 -8.30
C ARG A 172 -5.16 -2.06 -8.91
N ALA A 173 -3.83 -2.06 -8.94
CA ALA A 173 -3.00 -0.94 -9.42
C ALA A 173 -3.29 0.41 -8.70
N ARG A 174 -3.85 0.38 -7.49
CA ARG A 174 -4.08 1.56 -6.63
C ARG A 174 -2.84 1.82 -5.77
N TYR A 175 -1.71 2.05 -6.44
CA TYR A 175 -0.40 2.18 -5.77
C TYR A 175 -0.32 3.38 -4.82
N GLY A 176 -0.89 4.53 -5.19
CA GLY A 176 -0.94 5.72 -4.32
C GLY A 176 -1.62 5.44 -2.97
N PRO A 177 -2.89 4.99 -2.97
CA PRO A 177 -3.57 4.56 -1.74
C PRO A 177 -2.84 3.45 -0.97
N ALA A 178 -2.29 2.45 -1.67
CA ALA A 178 -1.51 1.38 -1.01
C ALA A 178 -0.28 1.95 -0.26
N ARG A 179 0.41 2.93 -0.87
CA ARG A 179 1.55 3.63 -0.27
C ARG A 179 1.12 4.47 0.94
N GLU A 180 0.00 5.17 0.86
CA GLU A 180 -0.56 5.94 1.99
C GLU A 180 -0.90 5.04 3.18
N ARG A 181 -1.50 3.88 2.92
CA ARG A 181 -1.76 2.86 3.95
C ARG A 181 -0.50 2.33 4.59
N LEU A 182 0.54 2.03 3.80
CA LEU A 182 1.84 1.61 4.32
C LEU A 182 2.49 2.69 5.19
N ALA A 183 2.35 3.97 4.83
CA ALA A 183 2.84 5.09 5.63
C ALA A 183 2.05 5.29 6.94
N GLU A 184 0.74 5.05 6.93
CA GLU A 184 -0.10 5.00 8.14
C GLU A 184 0.34 3.86 9.07
N LEU A 185 0.52 2.65 8.52
CA LEU A 185 0.99 1.49 9.28
C LEU A 185 2.37 1.71 9.88
N ALA A 186 3.31 2.27 9.11
CA ALA A 186 4.66 2.59 9.59
C ALA A 186 4.69 3.57 10.78
N ARG A 187 3.63 4.35 11.00
CA ARG A 187 3.52 5.25 12.17
C ARG A 187 2.94 4.54 13.40
N ARG A 188 2.12 3.51 13.21
CA ARG A 188 1.38 2.83 14.29
C ARG A 188 2.08 1.59 14.84
N VAL A 189 2.94 0.96 14.03
CA VAL A 189 3.65 -0.26 14.44
C VAL A 189 4.83 0.05 15.38
N PRO A 190 5.24 -0.92 16.22
CA PRO A 190 6.45 -0.82 17.03
C PRO A 190 7.68 -0.48 16.19
N GLU A 191 8.67 0.18 16.82
CA GLU A 191 9.85 0.72 16.13
C GLU A 191 10.59 -0.32 15.29
N GLY A 192 10.75 -1.54 15.80
CA GLY A 192 11.40 -2.65 15.09
C GLY A 192 10.70 -3.07 13.80
N SER A 193 9.39 -2.86 13.68
CA SER A 193 8.60 -3.23 12.50
C SER A 193 8.50 -2.09 11.47
N ARG A 194 8.74 -0.84 11.87
CA ARG A 194 8.63 0.34 10.99
C ARG A 194 9.46 0.21 9.69
N PRO A 195 10.69 -0.34 9.69
CA PRO A 195 11.48 -0.49 8.48
C PRO A 195 10.76 -1.30 7.40
N LEU A 196 10.08 -2.39 7.74
CA LEU A 196 9.36 -3.24 6.79
C LEU A 196 8.34 -2.42 5.98
N TYR A 197 7.40 -1.77 6.68
CA TYR A 197 6.34 -1.00 6.04
C TYR A 197 6.87 0.19 5.24
N ARG A 198 7.93 0.87 5.72
CA ARG A 198 8.59 1.95 4.97
C ARG A 198 9.20 1.43 3.67
N ARG A 199 9.90 0.29 3.70
CA ARG A 199 10.51 -0.29 2.49
C ARG A 199 9.48 -0.81 1.51
N LEU A 200 8.42 -1.48 2.01
CA LEU A 200 7.27 -1.84 1.17
C LEU A 200 6.68 -0.60 0.49
N GLY A 201 6.49 0.51 1.23
CA GLY A 201 5.96 1.75 0.69
C GLY A 201 6.81 2.33 -0.45
N GLN A 202 8.14 2.26 -0.33
CA GLN A 202 9.07 2.69 -1.39
C GLN A 202 9.01 1.80 -2.63
N VAL A 203 8.89 0.47 -2.44
CA VAL A 203 8.70 -0.47 -3.56
C VAL A 203 7.38 -0.20 -4.28
N VAL A 204 6.29 0.03 -3.54
CA VAL A 204 4.98 0.42 -4.09
C VAL A 204 5.08 1.73 -4.87
N GLU A 205 5.81 2.73 -4.38
CA GLU A 205 6.07 3.96 -5.13
C GLU A 205 6.86 3.71 -6.43
N GLY A 206 7.77 2.74 -6.42
CA GLY A 206 8.48 2.29 -7.62
C GLY A 206 7.53 1.74 -8.68
N PHE A 207 6.58 0.90 -8.28
CA PHE A 207 5.51 0.43 -9.17
C PHE A 207 4.59 1.56 -9.64
N GLU A 208 4.25 2.53 -8.77
CA GLU A 208 3.46 3.71 -9.16
C GLU A 208 4.16 4.53 -10.24
N ALA A 209 5.47 4.78 -10.08
CA ALA A 209 6.27 5.49 -11.07
C ALA A 209 6.34 4.72 -12.41
N TRP A 210 6.54 3.41 -12.34
CA TRP A 210 6.55 2.55 -13.53
C TRP A 210 5.21 2.59 -14.25
N ASP A 211 4.10 2.49 -13.52
CA ASP A 211 2.76 2.48 -14.09
C ASP A 211 2.36 3.82 -14.76
N ARG A 212 3.10 4.90 -14.46
CA ARG A 212 3.04 6.22 -15.12
C ARG A 212 4.11 6.41 -16.22
N PHE A 213 4.84 5.37 -16.58
CA PHE A 213 5.97 5.38 -17.52
C PHE A 213 7.18 6.22 -17.09
N ASP A 214 7.29 6.61 -15.81
CA ASP A 214 8.52 7.19 -15.26
C ASP A 214 9.51 6.07 -14.89
N HIS A 215 10.02 5.41 -15.93
CA HIS A 215 10.95 4.29 -15.80
C HIS A 215 12.24 4.69 -15.06
N ARG A 216 12.67 5.95 -15.17
CA ARG A 216 13.86 6.46 -14.48
C ARG A 216 13.62 6.51 -12.98
N LYS A 217 12.52 7.11 -12.53
CA LYS A 217 12.16 7.17 -11.11
C LYS A 217 11.91 5.76 -10.55
N ALA A 218 11.22 4.90 -11.30
CA ALA A 218 10.97 3.52 -10.89
C ALA A 218 12.26 2.74 -10.62
N ARG A 219 13.24 2.76 -11.55
CA ARG A 219 14.54 2.10 -11.35
C ARG A 219 15.28 2.62 -10.13
N ARG A 220 15.30 3.95 -9.94
CA ARG A 220 15.93 4.57 -8.78
C ARG A 220 15.30 4.06 -7.46
N LEU A 221 13.98 4.07 -7.38
CA LEU A 221 13.25 3.61 -6.19
C LEU A 221 13.48 2.12 -5.91
N PHE A 222 13.44 1.26 -6.94
CA PHE A 222 13.74 -0.15 -6.77
C PHE A 222 15.18 -0.39 -6.30
N GLY A 223 16.15 0.30 -6.89
CA GLY A 223 17.57 0.21 -6.48
C GLY A 223 17.81 0.65 -5.04
N GLU A 224 17.12 1.68 -4.57
CA GLU A 224 17.23 2.18 -3.19
C GLU A 224 16.51 1.31 -2.15
N ALA A 225 15.41 0.65 -2.54
CA ALA A 225 14.49 -0.01 -1.62
C ALA A 225 14.66 -1.53 -1.52
N LEU A 226 14.88 -2.24 -2.64
CA LEU A 226 14.81 -3.71 -2.67
C LEU A 226 15.93 -4.39 -1.86
N GLY A 227 17.15 -3.84 -1.86
CA GLY A 227 18.25 -4.37 -1.04
C GLY A 227 17.95 -4.24 0.45
N LYS A 228 17.44 -3.08 0.87
CA LYS A 228 17.06 -2.83 2.27
C LYS A 228 15.81 -3.62 2.68
N LEU A 229 14.89 -3.87 1.75
CA LEU A 229 13.76 -4.75 1.98
C LEU A 229 14.23 -6.21 2.18
N HIS A 230 15.22 -6.66 1.41
CA HIS A 230 15.81 -7.99 1.56
C HIS A 230 16.42 -8.20 2.95
N GLU A 231 17.15 -7.23 3.48
CA GLU A 231 17.69 -7.27 4.85
C GLU A 231 16.58 -7.43 5.88
N VAL A 232 15.51 -6.63 5.80
CA VAL A 232 14.40 -6.68 6.75
C VAL A 232 13.61 -7.98 6.64
N VAL A 233 13.32 -8.45 5.42
CA VAL A 233 12.63 -9.72 5.18
C VAL A 233 13.48 -10.93 5.59
N GLY A 234 14.81 -10.80 5.58
CA GLY A 234 15.73 -11.82 6.08
C GLY A 234 15.58 -12.13 7.57
N LEU A 235 15.00 -11.22 8.35
CA LEU A 235 14.70 -11.39 9.77
C LEU A 235 13.34 -12.05 10.03
N LEU A 236 12.52 -12.23 8.99
CA LEU A 236 11.19 -12.84 9.07
C LEU A 236 11.24 -14.35 8.77
N PRO A 237 10.20 -15.12 9.14
CA PRO A 237 10.10 -16.53 8.79
C PRO A 237 10.29 -16.78 7.28
N PRO A 238 11.01 -17.83 6.88
CA PRO A 238 11.42 -18.05 5.49
C PRO A 238 10.23 -18.23 4.53
N ASP A 239 9.10 -18.76 4.98
CA ASP A 239 7.95 -19.07 4.12
C ASP A 239 6.84 -17.98 4.11
N GLY A 240 7.17 -16.77 4.60
CA GLY A 240 6.23 -15.66 4.68
C GLY A 240 5.85 -15.04 3.32
N PRO A 241 4.66 -14.42 3.21
CA PRO A 241 4.23 -13.71 2.00
C PRO A 241 5.17 -12.55 1.60
N GLU A 242 5.89 -11.96 2.57
CA GLU A 242 6.85 -10.88 2.34
C GLU A 242 8.04 -11.35 1.49
N ARG A 243 8.52 -12.59 1.69
CA ARG A 243 9.60 -13.16 0.87
C ARG A 243 9.16 -13.38 -0.56
N ARG A 244 7.97 -13.96 -0.76
CA ARG A 244 7.39 -14.16 -2.10
C ARG A 244 7.20 -12.82 -2.82
N PHE A 245 6.70 -11.81 -2.11
CA PHE A 245 6.56 -10.46 -2.67
C PHE A 245 7.92 -9.86 -3.06
N LEU A 246 8.93 -9.97 -2.20
CA LEU A 246 10.28 -9.49 -2.49
C LEU A 246 10.85 -10.15 -3.75
N GLU A 247 10.74 -11.47 -3.88
CA GLU A 247 11.23 -12.21 -5.06
C GLU A 247 10.52 -11.76 -6.33
N GLN A 248 9.20 -11.58 -6.29
CA GLN A 248 8.40 -11.07 -7.40
C GLN A 248 8.78 -9.61 -7.74
N ALA A 249 9.00 -8.76 -6.74
CA ALA A 249 9.39 -7.37 -6.94
C ALA A 249 10.81 -7.26 -7.53
N GLN A 250 11.75 -8.12 -7.10
CA GLN A 250 13.09 -8.21 -7.69
C GLN A 250 13.03 -8.70 -9.14
N ALA A 251 12.19 -9.71 -9.43
CA ALA A 251 11.98 -10.16 -10.81
C ALA A 251 11.36 -9.06 -11.68
N ALA A 252 10.40 -8.29 -11.15
CA ALA A 252 9.81 -7.16 -11.84
C ALA A 252 10.85 -6.05 -12.11
N ALA A 253 11.70 -5.72 -11.13
CA ALA A 253 12.76 -4.74 -11.31
C ALA A 253 13.76 -5.15 -12.41
N ARG A 254 14.14 -6.44 -12.47
CA ARG A 254 14.98 -6.97 -13.56
C ARG A 254 14.32 -6.79 -14.94
N ARG A 255 13.01 -7.06 -15.05
CA ARG A 255 12.26 -6.82 -16.29
C ARG A 255 12.25 -5.34 -16.66
N LEU A 256 12.08 -4.43 -15.70
CA LEU A 256 12.14 -2.98 -15.95
C LEU A 256 13.50 -2.55 -16.53
N ASP A 257 14.61 -3.20 -16.16
CA ASP A 257 15.93 -2.92 -16.72
C ASP A 257 16.05 -3.28 -18.21
N GLU A 258 15.21 -4.20 -18.70
CA GLU A 258 15.09 -4.55 -20.11
C GLU A 258 14.23 -3.54 -20.89
N VAL A 259 13.32 -2.81 -20.22
CA VAL A 259 12.43 -1.81 -20.82
C VAL A 259 13.20 -0.57 -21.24
N LYS A 260 13.81 -0.63 -22.41
CA LYS A 260 14.56 0.46 -23.03
C LYS A 260 13.98 0.73 -24.41
N PRO A 261 13.95 1.97 -24.89
CA PRO A 261 13.58 2.24 -26.27
C PRO A 261 14.37 1.37 -27.25
N GLN A 262 15.63 1.00 -26.91
CA GLN A 262 16.56 0.08 -27.59
C GLN A 262 16.04 -1.35 -27.76
N ALA A 263 15.30 -1.85 -26.79
CA ALA A 263 14.69 -3.17 -26.83
C ALA A 263 13.21 -3.01 -27.22
N ILE A 264 12.94 -2.97 -28.54
CA ILE A 264 11.61 -2.65 -29.10
C ILE A 264 10.53 -3.53 -28.46
N THR A 265 10.74 -4.85 -28.45
CA THR A 265 9.80 -5.81 -27.89
C THR A 265 9.52 -5.55 -26.41
N ALA A 266 10.54 -5.38 -25.58
CA ALA A 266 10.36 -5.11 -24.15
C ALA A 266 9.65 -3.77 -23.90
N TYR A 267 9.97 -2.74 -24.69
CA TYR A 267 9.35 -1.42 -24.58
C TYR A 267 7.88 -1.41 -24.98
N VAL A 268 7.53 -2.10 -26.07
CA VAL A 268 6.14 -2.24 -26.52
C VAL A 268 5.36 -3.15 -25.57
N ALA A 269 5.95 -4.26 -25.11
CA ALA A 269 5.33 -5.16 -24.15
C ALA A 269 5.00 -4.45 -22.82
N ASP A 270 5.85 -3.53 -22.36
CA ASP A 270 5.57 -2.72 -21.16
C ASP A 270 4.31 -1.85 -21.32
N LEU A 271 4.15 -1.24 -22.49
CA LEU A 271 2.99 -0.41 -22.82
C LEU A 271 1.71 -1.25 -22.95
N VAL A 272 1.80 -2.43 -23.58
CA VAL A 272 0.68 -3.39 -23.66
C VAL A 272 0.30 -3.88 -22.25
N ALA A 273 1.27 -4.24 -21.41
CA ALA A 273 1.01 -4.66 -20.04
C ALA A 273 0.33 -3.54 -19.22
N ASN A 274 0.68 -2.28 -19.46
CA ASN A 274 -0.02 -1.14 -18.86
C ASN A 274 -1.46 -1.01 -19.37
N ALA A 275 -1.70 -1.20 -20.68
CA ALA A 275 -3.04 -1.22 -21.25
C ALA A 275 -3.92 -2.30 -20.62
N VAL A 276 -3.38 -3.53 -20.49
CA VAL A 276 -4.07 -4.65 -19.84
C VAL A 276 -4.43 -4.31 -18.39
N ARG A 277 -3.55 -3.67 -17.62
CA ARG A 277 -3.90 -3.22 -16.25
C ARG A 277 -5.06 -2.23 -16.24
N ARG A 278 -5.10 -1.28 -17.17
CA ARG A 278 -6.22 -0.31 -17.27
C ARG A 278 -7.54 -0.98 -17.60
N ALA A 279 -7.54 -1.97 -18.48
CA ALA A 279 -8.76 -2.69 -18.83
C ALA A 279 -9.18 -3.70 -17.77
N GLU A 280 -8.31 -4.64 -17.41
CA GLU A 280 -8.67 -5.81 -16.58
C GLU A 280 -8.82 -5.48 -15.10
N LEU A 281 -8.06 -4.52 -14.58
CA LEU A 281 -8.10 -4.17 -13.15
C LEU A 281 -8.98 -2.95 -12.86
N GLU A 282 -9.17 -2.06 -13.84
CA GLU A 282 -9.85 -0.78 -13.65
C GLU A 282 -11.07 -0.58 -14.54
N GLU A 283 -11.32 -1.46 -15.51
CA GLU A 283 -12.42 -1.36 -16.48
C GLU A 283 -12.40 -0.05 -17.30
N LYS A 284 -11.21 0.54 -17.47
CA LYS A 284 -10.99 1.77 -18.24
C LYS A 284 -10.58 1.44 -19.67
N TYR A 285 -11.55 1.07 -20.48
CA TYR A 285 -11.31 0.61 -21.86
C TYR A 285 -10.79 1.71 -22.80
N GLU A 286 -11.25 2.96 -22.65
CA GLU A 286 -10.70 4.12 -23.38
C GLU A 286 -9.19 4.27 -23.16
N ASP A 287 -8.77 4.25 -21.88
CA ASP A 287 -7.37 4.31 -21.50
C ASP A 287 -6.55 3.15 -22.08
N ALA A 288 -7.11 1.94 -22.07
CA ALA A 288 -6.45 0.76 -22.59
C ALA A 288 -6.27 0.81 -24.11
N VAL A 289 -7.33 1.15 -24.85
CA VAL A 289 -7.31 1.27 -26.32
C VAL A 289 -6.33 2.34 -26.77
N ALA A 290 -6.29 3.50 -26.11
CA ALA A 290 -5.31 4.55 -26.41
C ALA A 290 -3.86 4.07 -26.25
N ARG A 291 -3.59 3.23 -25.24
CA ARG A 291 -2.25 2.65 -25.00
C ARG A 291 -1.90 1.55 -26.01
N LEU A 292 -2.85 0.71 -26.39
CA LEU A 292 -2.65 -0.29 -27.45
C LEU A 292 -2.37 0.37 -28.79
N TYR A 293 -3.11 1.43 -29.14
CA TYR A 293 -2.81 2.24 -30.32
C TYR A 293 -1.38 2.80 -30.28
N ALA A 294 -0.99 3.39 -29.15
CA ALA A 294 0.37 3.90 -28.97
C ALA A 294 1.43 2.77 -29.05
N ALA A 295 1.11 1.55 -28.63
CA ALA A 295 1.98 0.39 -28.73
C ALA A 295 2.21 -0.01 -30.20
N VAL A 296 1.14 -0.14 -31.00
CA VAL A 296 1.22 -0.41 -32.44
C VAL A 296 2.01 0.70 -33.14
N GLU A 297 1.75 1.97 -32.81
CA GLU A 297 2.48 3.09 -33.40
C GLU A 297 3.99 3.04 -33.07
N LYS A 298 4.34 2.82 -31.80
CA LYS A 298 5.74 2.72 -31.37
C LYS A 298 6.44 1.52 -31.99
N LEU A 299 5.75 0.39 -32.14
CA LEU A 299 6.29 -0.80 -32.77
C LEU A 299 6.73 -0.50 -34.21
N GLY A 300 5.84 0.04 -35.05
CA GLY A 300 6.19 0.41 -36.43
C GLY A 300 7.30 1.46 -36.50
N LYS A 301 7.21 2.54 -35.71
CA LYS A 301 8.20 3.63 -35.71
C LYS A 301 9.59 3.16 -35.28
N LEU A 302 9.68 2.37 -34.21
CA LEU A 302 10.96 1.89 -33.71
C LEU A 302 11.57 0.84 -34.65
N THR A 303 10.76 -0.03 -35.25
CA THR A 303 11.24 -0.99 -36.25
C THR A 303 11.79 -0.27 -37.47
N LEU A 304 11.08 0.75 -37.97
CA LEU A 304 11.57 1.54 -39.10
C LEU A 304 12.89 2.27 -38.76
N ARG A 305 12.96 2.94 -37.61
CA ARG A 305 14.17 3.64 -37.17
C ARG A 305 15.36 2.73 -36.93
N ARG A 306 15.16 1.50 -36.47
CA ARG A 306 16.25 0.58 -36.11
C ARG A 306 16.62 -0.41 -37.20
N GLY A 307 15.62 -1.09 -37.75
CA GLY A 307 15.81 -2.07 -38.80
C GLY A 307 16.28 -1.42 -40.10
N HIS A 308 15.72 -0.24 -40.41
CA HIS A 308 15.93 0.41 -41.72
C HIS A 308 16.64 1.76 -41.64
N ARG A 309 16.91 2.28 -40.43
CA ARG A 309 17.53 3.62 -40.20
C ARG A 309 16.72 4.77 -40.79
N LEU A 310 15.41 4.62 -40.87
CA LEU A 310 14.49 5.62 -41.42
C LEU A 310 13.61 6.24 -40.34
N ASP A 311 13.39 7.55 -40.40
CA ASP A 311 12.53 8.26 -39.46
C ASP A 311 11.21 8.66 -40.11
N ASN A 312 10.09 8.11 -39.63
CA ASN A 312 8.77 8.35 -40.20
C ASN A 312 8.31 9.82 -40.10
N GLY A 313 8.93 10.64 -39.24
CA GLY A 313 8.63 12.08 -39.10
C GLY A 313 9.61 13.01 -39.82
N GLY A 314 10.62 12.44 -40.48
CA GLY A 314 11.74 13.14 -41.13
C GLY A 314 12.34 12.29 -42.26
N LEU A 315 11.47 11.72 -43.10
CA LEU A 315 11.86 10.74 -44.11
C LEU A 315 12.24 11.44 -45.42
N ASP A 316 13.39 11.08 -45.98
CA ASP A 316 13.80 11.48 -47.32
C ASP A 316 12.94 10.75 -48.38
N PRO A 317 12.29 11.46 -49.32
CA PRO A 317 11.58 10.83 -50.43
C PRO A 317 12.42 9.81 -51.19
N GLU A 318 13.72 10.04 -51.35
CA GLU A 318 14.60 9.13 -52.10
C GLU A 318 14.86 7.82 -51.35
N ALA A 319 14.65 7.80 -50.04
CA ALA A 319 14.71 6.58 -49.23
C ALA A 319 13.43 5.72 -49.32
N VAL A 320 12.37 6.21 -49.99
CA VAL A 320 11.12 5.46 -50.22
C VAL A 320 11.25 4.61 -51.48
N PRO A 321 10.88 3.31 -51.45
CA PRO A 321 10.83 2.46 -52.63
C PRO A 321 9.97 3.04 -53.76
N GLU A 322 10.39 2.83 -55.02
CA GLU A 322 9.73 3.34 -56.24
C GLU A 322 8.20 3.23 -56.22
N PRO A 323 7.60 2.08 -55.84
CA PRO A 323 6.15 1.91 -55.91
C PRO A 323 5.36 2.84 -54.98
N LEU A 324 5.99 3.39 -53.95
CA LEU A 324 5.34 4.25 -52.94
C LEU A 324 5.77 5.71 -53.05
N ARG A 325 6.90 6.02 -53.72
CA ARG A 325 7.57 7.33 -53.63
C ARG A 325 6.68 8.48 -54.06
N GLU A 326 6.10 8.40 -55.26
CA GLU A 326 5.23 9.46 -55.79
C GLU A 326 3.97 9.65 -54.95
N GLU A 327 3.34 8.56 -54.49
CA GLU A 327 2.18 8.64 -53.61
C GLU A 327 2.55 9.33 -52.29
N PHE A 328 3.66 8.94 -51.68
CA PHE A 328 4.10 9.47 -50.39
C PHE A 328 4.49 10.93 -50.50
N ARG A 329 5.21 11.31 -51.56
CA ARG A 329 5.56 12.69 -51.85
C ARG A 329 4.33 13.56 -52.00
N ARG A 330 3.31 13.11 -52.75
CA ARG A 330 2.07 13.87 -52.93
C ARG A 330 1.26 14.03 -51.64
N ARG A 331 1.23 13.01 -50.77
CA ARG A 331 0.31 12.96 -49.61
C ARG A 331 0.93 13.42 -48.30
N TYR A 332 2.23 13.25 -48.11
CA TYR A 332 2.90 13.36 -46.82
C TYR A 332 4.09 14.32 -46.80
N TRP A 333 4.33 15.04 -47.90
CA TRP A 333 5.36 16.08 -47.95
C TRP A 333 5.00 17.24 -47.02
N ASN A 334 5.95 17.61 -46.17
CA ASN A 334 5.87 18.78 -45.33
C ASN A 334 6.82 19.85 -45.90
N GLU A 335 6.25 20.94 -46.43
CA GLU A 335 7.01 22.03 -47.04
C GLU A 335 7.93 22.74 -46.05
N GLU A 336 7.48 22.98 -44.82
CA GLU A 336 8.26 23.70 -43.80
C GLU A 336 9.50 22.91 -43.37
N LYS A 337 9.36 21.60 -43.19
CA LYS A 337 10.42 20.70 -42.73
C LYS A 337 11.22 20.06 -43.87
N ARG A 338 10.76 20.24 -45.11
CA ARG A 338 11.35 19.68 -46.35
C ARG A 338 11.60 18.18 -46.26
N CYS A 339 10.65 17.44 -45.67
CA CYS A 339 10.73 16.00 -45.50
C CYS A 339 9.34 15.36 -45.50
N LEU A 340 9.27 14.04 -45.66
CA LEU A 340 8.04 13.29 -45.53
C LEU A 340 7.70 13.04 -44.05
N GLN A 341 6.45 13.27 -43.69
CA GLN A 341 5.88 12.94 -42.38
C GLN A 341 4.75 11.92 -42.54
N ILE A 342 5.10 10.65 -42.42
CA ILE A 342 4.18 9.55 -42.75
C ILE A 342 3.41 9.05 -41.51
N PRO A 343 2.08 8.87 -41.61
CA PRO A 343 1.25 8.36 -40.52
C PRO A 343 1.44 6.86 -40.29
N LEU A 344 0.74 6.31 -39.28
CA LEU A 344 0.81 4.90 -38.86
C LEU A 344 0.70 3.92 -40.05
N ARG A 345 -0.38 4.01 -40.82
CA ARG A 345 -0.63 3.11 -41.96
C ARG A 345 0.48 3.19 -43.01
N ALA A 346 0.96 4.40 -43.33
CA ALA A 346 2.02 4.59 -44.30
C ALA A 346 3.38 4.05 -43.79
N THR A 347 3.62 4.11 -42.46
CA THR A 347 4.80 3.52 -41.82
C THR A 347 4.86 2.01 -42.05
N TYR A 348 3.74 1.31 -41.85
CA TYR A 348 3.68 -0.14 -42.09
C TYR A 348 3.69 -0.53 -43.57
N ARG A 349 3.07 0.27 -44.45
CA ARG A 349 3.21 0.09 -45.90
C ARG A 349 4.66 0.20 -46.36
N LEU A 350 5.40 1.16 -45.80
CA LEU A 350 6.83 1.31 -46.07
C LEU A 350 7.63 0.10 -45.56
N LEU A 351 7.38 -0.35 -44.33
CA LEU A 351 8.00 -1.57 -43.79
C LEU A 351 7.74 -2.78 -44.69
N ALA A 352 6.52 -2.99 -45.16
CA ALA A 352 6.18 -4.08 -46.07
C ALA A 352 6.90 -3.95 -47.42
N ALA A 353 6.98 -2.73 -47.98
CA ALA A 353 7.71 -2.48 -49.22
C ALA A 353 9.24 -2.66 -49.08
N LEU A 354 9.76 -2.57 -47.86
CA LEU A 354 11.16 -2.86 -47.52
C LEU A 354 11.38 -4.37 -47.22
N GLY A 355 10.35 -5.21 -47.33
CA GLY A 355 10.41 -6.63 -47.02
C GLY A 355 10.51 -6.94 -45.52
N ASP A 356 10.09 -6.02 -44.65
CA ASP A 356 10.10 -6.23 -43.21
C ASP A 356 8.93 -7.13 -42.78
N PRO A 357 9.18 -8.24 -42.06
CA PRO A 357 8.13 -9.16 -41.63
C PRO A 357 7.03 -8.50 -40.77
N LEU A 358 7.36 -7.45 -40.01
CA LEU A 358 6.36 -6.71 -39.24
C LEU A 358 5.41 -5.94 -40.17
N GLY A 359 5.93 -5.36 -41.24
CA GLY A 359 5.14 -4.69 -42.27
C GLY A 359 4.17 -5.66 -42.94
N GLU A 360 4.67 -6.83 -43.35
CA GLU A 360 3.86 -7.89 -43.97
C GLU A 360 2.76 -8.39 -43.04
N ARG A 361 3.08 -8.67 -41.77
CA ARG A 361 2.07 -9.08 -40.77
C ARG A 361 1.00 -8.02 -40.56
N PHE A 362 1.38 -6.73 -40.50
CA PHE A 362 0.42 -5.65 -40.36
C PHE A 362 -0.48 -5.50 -41.58
N GLU A 363 0.06 -5.66 -42.79
CA GLU A 363 -0.75 -5.64 -44.01
C GLU A 363 -1.76 -6.79 -44.04
N ALA A 364 -1.34 -8.00 -43.64
CA ALA A 364 -2.24 -9.14 -43.50
C ALA A 364 -3.34 -8.90 -42.44
N ALA A 365 -3.00 -8.26 -41.33
CA ALA A 365 -3.93 -7.94 -40.24
C ALA A 365 -4.78 -6.68 -40.50
N TRP A 366 -4.52 -5.91 -41.55
CA TRP A 366 -5.15 -4.62 -41.81
C TRP A 366 -6.68 -4.65 -41.89
N PRO A 367 -7.33 -5.64 -42.55
CA PRO A 367 -8.79 -5.70 -42.59
C PRO A 367 -9.41 -5.76 -41.19
N THR A 368 -8.72 -6.39 -40.24
CA THR A 368 -9.14 -6.51 -38.83
C THR A 368 -8.78 -5.27 -38.01
N LEU A 369 -7.58 -4.72 -38.21
CA LEU A 369 -7.07 -3.57 -37.46
C LEU A 369 -7.77 -2.26 -37.85
N ARG A 370 -8.03 -2.05 -39.14
CA ARG A 370 -8.63 -0.81 -39.65
C ARG A 370 -9.87 -0.36 -38.88
N PRO A 371 -10.94 -1.17 -38.74
CA PRO A 371 -12.15 -0.72 -38.03
C PRO A 371 -11.87 -0.39 -36.55
N LEU A 372 -10.92 -1.08 -35.90
CA LEU A 372 -10.56 -0.81 -34.50
C LEU A 372 -9.81 0.52 -34.35
N LEU A 373 -8.91 0.82 -35.29
CA LEU A 373 -8.18 2.09 -35.33
C LEU A 373 -9.10 3.26 -35.69
N ASP A 374 -10.06 3.04 -36.59
CA ASP A 374 -11.09 4.02 -36.95
C ASP A 374 -11.97 4.32 -35.71
N GLN A 375 -12.43 3.28 -35.01
CA GLN A 375 -13.20 3.43 -33.78
C GLN A 375 -12.43 4.17 -32.68
N ARG A 376 -11.12 3.91 -32.53
CA ARG A 376 -10.25 4.68 -31.63
C ARG A 376 -10.17 6.15 -32.04
N ASN A 377 -10.11 6.46 -33.34
CA ASN A 377 -10.03 7.84 -33.80
C ASN A 377 -11.35 8.60 -33.56
N GLU A 378 -12.48 7.90 -33.66
CA GLU A 378 -13.81 8.44 -33.33
C GLU A 378 -14.08 8.50 -31.81
N SER A 379 -13.12 8.02 -30.99
CA SER A 379 -13.33 7.91 -29.56
C SER A 379 -13.12 9.19 -28.76
N ILE A 380 -13.56 9.19 -27.50
CA ILE A 380 -13.44 10.33 -26.57
C ILE A 380 -11.97 10.72 -26.34
N LEU A 381 -11.06 9.75 -26.19
CA LEU A 381 -9.61 10.01 -26.09
C LEU A 381 -8.91 10.09 -27.45
N GLY A 382 -9.66 9.94 -28.54
CA GLY A 382 -9.24 10.16 -29.91
C GLY A 382 -9.56 11.59 -30.37
N HIS A 383 -10.24 11.68 -31.51
CA HIS A 383 -10.68 12.93 -32.13
C HIS A 383 -12.21 13.07 -32.19
N GLY A 384 -12.96 12.09 -31.68
CA GLY A 384 -14.42 12.08 -31.70
C GLY A 384 -15.04 12.13 -30.32
N THR A 385 -16.26 11.59 -30.20
CA THR A 385 -17.09 11.71 -29.00
C THR A 385 -17.70 10.38 -28.55
N GLN A 386 -17.39 9.26 -29.22
CA GLN A 386 -17.98 7.96 -28.90
C GLN A 386 -17.10 7.18 -27.91
N PRO A 387 -17.65 6.59 -26.84
CA PRO A 387 -16.84 5.76 -25.95
C PRO A 387 -16.48 4.42 -26.60
N VAL A 388 -15.26 3.92 -26.36
CA VAL A 388 -14.89 2.54 -26.65
C VAL A 388 -15.20 1.62 -25.47
N GLY A 389 -15.69 0.43 -25.80
CA GLY A 389 -16.03 -0.61 -24.83
C GLY A 389 -15.01 -1.75 -24.78
N ARG A 390 -15.35 -2.75 -23.97
CA ARG A 390 -14.55 -3.97 -23.76
C ARG A 390 -14.23 -4.71 -25.07
N GLU A 391 -15.21 -4.87 -25.96
CA GLU A 391 -15.05 -5.61 -27.22
C GLU A 391 -13.92 -5.01 -28.09
N THR A 392 -13.91 -3.68 -28.25
CA THR A 392 -12.88 -2.97 -29.01
C THR A 392 -11.50 -3.19 -28.41
N TYR A 393 -11.39 -3.13 -27.08
CA TYR A 393 -10.15 -3.39 -26.36
C TYR A 393 -9.67 -4.83 -26.59
N GLU A 394 -10.53 -5.84 -26.40
CA GLU A 394 -10.16 -7.25 -26.52
C GLU A 394 -9.67 -7.57 -27.94
N ARG A 395 -10.40 -7.11 -28.96
CA ARG A 395 -10.03 -7.29 -30.37
C ARG A 395 -8.73 -6.56 -30.73
N LEU A 396 -8.53 -5.35 -30.21
CA LEU A 396 -7.30 -4.60 -30.46
C LEU A 396 -6.10 -5.21 -29.73
N LEU A 397 -6.30 -5.76 -28.53
CA LEU A 397 -5.25 -6.46 -27.79
C LEU A 397 -4.80 -7.71 -28.55
N GLU A 398 -5.75 -8.53 -29.01
CA GLU A 398 -5.46 -9.72 -29.82
C GLU A 398 -4.73 -9.36 -31.12
N ALA A 399 -5.22 -8.34 -31.83
CA ALA A 399 -4.58 -7.87 -33.05
C ALA A 399 -3.19 -7.25 -32.80
N THR A 400 -2.97 -6.62 -31.63
CA THR A 400 -1.64 -6.09 -31.26
C THR A 400 -0.68 -7.22 -30.90
N ALA A 401 -1.15 -8.30 -30.27
CA ALA A 401 -0.33 -9.45 -29.88
C ALA A 401 0.11 -10.31 -31.07
N SER A 402 -0.59 -10.25 -32.21
CA SER A 402 -0.23 -10.98 -33.43
C SER A 402 0.80 -10.26 -34.32
N LEU A 403 1.11 -9.00 -34.03
CA LEU A 403 2.15 -8.19 -34.71
C LEU A 403 3.53 -8.46 -34.10
#